data_AF-A0A938REQ7-F1
#
_entry.id   AF-A0A938REQ7-F1
#
_cell.length_a   1.000
_cell.length_b   1.000
_cell.length_c   1.000
_cell.angle_alpha   90.00
_cell.angle_beta   90.00
_cell.angle_gamma   90.00
#
_symmetry.space_group_name_H-M   'P 1'
#
loop_
_entity.id
_entity.type
_entity.pdbx_description
1 polymer ?
#
loop_
_entity_poly.entity_id
_entity_poly.type
_entity_poly.pdbx_seq_one_letter_code
_entity_poly.pdbx_strand_id
1 'polypeptide(L)'
;MPEIKNKLREVAAEPHGVSLKAVDVLQQTFTVKFRGYDSQDVDSFLEVVAREMERLTGQNMQLIDELRTTRQDLALLRKKEENVNAALLTVQRLAEETREKTQAESDRLLEEAGNEAGQIVESARKTAQAKQEEAALMRERAEKEACAHVDAARQEAERILNAAHEKASQRHAEADAIKSQAQDQARALLDSTRREADAMIEQTRAKSAELQEAAAGARLQAEQEARAIIDKARAESAGLDEKLQQAQQQLRDDITRLRQNKIQFETSFRALIETHLKLMEGNGKNQQSE
;
A
#
# COMPACT_ATOMS: atom_id res chain seq x y z
N MET A 1 -75.03 -81.17 -14.27
CA MET A 1 -76.09 -81.57 -13.30
C MET A 1 -77.52 -81.73 -13.90
N PRO A 2 -77.76 -82.21 -15.14
CA PRO A 2 -79.13 -82.54 -15.57
C PRO A 2 -79.62 -83.90 -15.04
N GLU A 3 -78.71 -84.84 -14.79
CA GLU A 3 -79.04 -86.24 -14.48
C GLU A 3 -79.75 -86.45 -13.13
N ILE A 4 -79.49 -85.60 -12.13
CA ILE A 4 -80.12 -85.72 -10.80
C ILE A 4 -81.58 -85.21 -10.81
N LYS A 5 -81.88 -84.21 -11.66
CA LYS A 5 -83.27 -83.75 -11.83
C LYS A 5 -84.15 -84.81 -12.51
N ASN A 6 -83.57 -85.63 -13.40
CA ASN A 6 -84.30 -86.70 -14.08
C ASN A 6 -84.59 -87.88 -13.14
N LYS A 7 -83.60 -88.33 -12.36
CA LYS A 7 -83.78 -89.43 -11.39
C LYS A 7 -84.80 -89.12 -10.28
N LEU A 8 -84.96 -87.86 -9.88
CA LEU A 8 -85.95 -87.47 -8.87
C LEU A 8 -87.38 -87.31 -9.41
N ARG A 9 -87.53 -87.08 -10.72
CA ARG A 9 -88.84 -87.08 -11.38
C ARG A 9 -89.33 -88.50 -11.67
N GLU A 10 -88.40 -89.43 -11.80
CA GLU A 10 -88.65 -90.87 -12.04
C GLU A 10 -89.16 -91.59 -10.79
N VAL A 11 -88.66 -91.24 -9.59
CA VAL A 11 -89.15 -91.84 -8.32
C VAL A 11 -90.59 -91.43 -7.96
N ALA A 12 -91.11 -90.34 -8.54
CA ALA A 12 -92.48 -89.90 -8.31
C ALA A 12 -93.51 -90.57 -9.26
N ALA A 13 -93.05 -91.39 -10.21
CA ALA A 13 -93.90 -91.93 -11.28
C ALA A 13 -93.66 -93.42 -11.54
N GLU A 14 -93.33 -94.18 -10.51
CA GLU A 14 -93.39 -95.64 -10.55
C GLU A 14 -94.80 -96.09 -10.14
N PRO A 15 -95.65 -96.60 -11.06
CA PRO A 15 -97.00 -97.04 -10.76
C PRO A 15 -96.96 -98.47 -10.19
N HIS A 16 -96.27 -98.65 -9.07
CA HIS A 16 -96.24 -99.95 -8.40
C HIS A 16 -97.42 -100.05 -7.43
N GLY A 17 -98.51 -100.65 -7.94
CA GLY A 17 -99.52 -101.37 -7.17
C GLY A 17 -100.47 -100.51 -6.35
N VAL A 18 -101.66 -100.23 -6.91
CA VAL A 18 -102.90 -99.80 -6.23
C VAL A 18 -102.70 -98.83 -5.05
N SER A 19 -102.99 -97.54 -5.27
CA SER A 19 -103.12 -96.56 -4.18
C SER A 19 -104.37 -96.88 -3.34
N LEU A 20 -104.27 -97.88 -2.48
CA LEU A 20 -105.24 -98.18 -1.42
C LEU A 20 -105.01 -97.19 -0.28
N LYS A 21 -105.98 -96.31 -0.05
CA LYS A 21 -106.05 -95.48 1.15
C LYS A 21 -106.57 -96.31 2.32
N ALA A 22 -106.38 -95.83 3.54
CA ALA A 22 -106.98 -96.44 4.73
C ALA A 22 -108.50 -96.64 4.57
N VAL A 23 -109.18 -95.67 3.92
CA VAL A 23 -110.59 -95.77 3.54
C VAL A 23 -110.88 -96.92 2.58
N ASP A 24 -110.01 -97.17 1.60
CA ASP A 24 -110.20 -98.22 0.61
C ASP A 24 -110.02 -99.61 1.26
N VAL A 25 -109.15 -99.72 2.28
CA VAL A 25 -108.97 -100.94 3.08
C VAL A 25 -110.19 -101.24 3.95
N LEU A 26 -110.80 -100.22 4.56
CA LEU A 26 -112.01 -100.36 5.40
C LEU A 26 -113.27 -100.68 4.59
N GLN A 27 -113.34 -100.22 3.34
CA GLN A 27 -114.49 -100.44 2.44
C GLN A 27 -114.35 -101.72 1.61
N GLN A 28 -113.24 -102.45 1.75
CA GLN A 28 -112.99 -103.66 0.99
C GLN A 28 -113.96 -104.77 1.41
N THR A 29 -114.76 -105.25 0.45
CA THR A 29 -115.67 -106.37 0.67
C THR A 29 -115.08 -107.68 0.12
N PHE A 30 -115.37 -108.79 0.80
CA PHE A 30 -114.89 -110.13 0.42
C PHE A 30 -116.08 -111.07 0.19
N THR A 31 -115.97 -111.95 -0.81
CA THR A 31 -117.00 -112.97 -1.06
C THR A 31 -116.94 -114.07 -0.01
N VAL A 32 -118.06 -114.34 0.66
CA VAL A 32 -118.18 -115.42 1.65
C VAL A 32 -118.22 -116.78 0.95
N LYS A 33 -117.38 -117.73 1.37
CA LYS A 33 -117.33 -119.11 0.88
C LYS A 33 -117.37 -120.09 2.05
N PHE A 34 -117.92 -121.29 1.84
CA PHE A 34 -117.98 -122.35 2.86
C PHE A 34 -116.55 -122.71 3.33
N ARG A 35 -116.29 -122.61 4.65
CA ARG A 35 -114.95 -122.70 5.31
C ARG A 35 -113.97 -121.55 5.00
N GLY A 36 -114.45 -120.33 4.77
CA GLY A 36 -113.62 -119.13 4.71
C GLY A 36 -113.10 -118.65 6.08
N TYR A 37 -112.31 -117.58 6.07
CA TYR A 37 -111.91 -116.86 7.29
C TYR A 37 -113.13 -116.26 8.00
N ASP A 38 -113.03 -116.11 9.32
CA ASP A 38 -114.06 -115.44 10.11
C ASP A 38 -114.14 -113.95 9.72
N SER A 39 -115.35 -113.49 9.40
CA SER A 39 -115.55 -112.10 8.96
C SER A 39 -115.17 -111.08 10.04
N GLN A 40 -115.40 -111.37 11.32
CA GLN A 40 -115.10 -110.44 12.42
C GLN A 40 -113.59 -110.28 12.64
N ASP A 41 -112.83 -111.37 12.50
CA ASP A 41 -111.37 -111.34 12.61
C ASP A 41 -110.74 -110.62 11.41
N VAL A 42 -111.28 -110.83 10.21
CA VAL A 42 -110.86 -110.11 9.00
C VAL A 42 -111.15 -108.61 9.12
N ASP A 43 -112.35 -108.22 9.55
CA ASP A 43 -112.72 -106.82 9.74
C ASP A 43 -111.81 -106.14 10.79
N SER A 44 -111.55 -106.81 11.92
CA SER A 44 -110.64 -106.32 12.96
C SER A 44 -109.21 -106.14 12.46
N PHE A 45 -108.73 -107.05 11.61
CA PHE A 45 -107.42 -106.93 10.98
C PHE A 45 -107.38 -105.78 9.97
N LEU A 46 -108.41 -105.60 9.14
CA LEU A 46 -108.53 -104.48 8.20
C LEU A 46 -108.50 -103.13 8.91
N GLU A 47 -109.10 -103.01 10.10
CA GLU A 47 -108.99 -101.79 10.91
C GLU A 47 -107.56 -101.49 11.35
N VAL A 48 -106.80 -102.51 11.80
CA VAL A 48 -105.39 -102.34 12.19
C VAL A 48 -104.56 -101.92 10.98
N VAL A 49 -104.76 -102.58 9.84
CA VAL A 49 -104.06 -102.26 8.58
C VAL A 49 -104.42 -100.85 8.12
N ALA A 50 -105.69 -100.45 8.18
CA ALA A 50 -106.14 -99.10 7.82
C ALA A 50 -105.49 -98.02 8.69
N ARG A 51 -105.46 -98.22 10.02
CA ARG A 51 -104.77 -97.30 10.95
C ARG A 51 -103.28 -97.16 10.64
N GLU A 52 -102.61 -98.28 10.38
CA GLU A 52 -101.18 -98.26 10.07
C GLU A 52 -100.89 -97.62 8.70
N MET A 53 -101.76 -97.85 7.71
CA MET A 53 -101.69 -97.19 6.39
C MET A 53 -101.88 -95.68 6.50
N GLU A 54 -102.80 -95.22 7.35
CA GLU A 54 -103.00 -93.79 7.62
C GLU A 54 -101.77 -93.19 8.31
N ARG A 55 -101.20 -93.88 9.31
CA ARG A 55 -99.97 -93.48 10.00
C ARG A 55 -98.79 -93.35 9.03
N LEU A 56 -98.56 -94.36 8.18
CA LEU A 56 -97.48 -94.38 7.20
C LEU A 56 -97.67 -93.30 6.13
N THR A 57 -98.91 -93.07 5.68
CA THR A 57 -99.22 -92.02 4.71
C THR A 57 -99.00 -90.63 5.30
N GLY A 58 -99.40 -90.41 6.55
CA GLY A 58 -99.12 -89.17 7.28
C GLY A 58 -97.62 -88.91 7.44
N GLN A 59 -96.85 -89.92 7.84
CA GLN A 59 -95.39 -89.82 7.94
C GLN A 59 -94.73 -89.57 6.59
N ASN A 60 -95.20 -90.22 5.52
CA ASN A 60 -94.68 -90.01 4.18
C ASN A 60 -94.95 -88.58 3.69
N MET A 61 -96.17 -88.06 3.90
CA MET A 61 -96.48 -86.66 3.59
C MET A 61 -95.58 -85.67 4.36
N GLN A 62 -95.36 -85.90 5.66
CA GLN A 62 -94.44 -85.08 6.46
C GLN A 62 -93.02 -85.12 5.92
N LEU A 63 -92.48 -86.31 5.64
CA LEU A 63 -91.15 -86.49 5.08
C LEU A 63 -91.01 -85.84 3.68
N ILE A 64 -92.05 -85.91 2.85
CA ILE A 64 -92.07 -85.24 1.53
C ILE A 64 -92.00 -83.72 1.71
N ASP A 65 -92.74 -83.15 2.65
CA ASP A 65 -92.73 -81.72 2.91
C ASP A 65 -91.40 -81.23 3.53
N GLU A 66 -90.82 -82.00 4.47
CA GLU A 66 -89.49 -81.74 5.01
C GLU A 66 -88.40 -81.84 3.94
N LEU A 67 -88.48 -82.84 3.06
CA LEU A 67 -87.56 -82.99 1.95
C LEU A 67 -87.68 -81.84 0.94
N ARG A 68 -88.90 -81.37 0.69
CA ARG A 68 -89.16 -80.23 -0.20
C ARG A 68 -88.59 -78.94 0.37
N THR A 69 -88.85 -78.64 1.65
CA THR A 69 -88.33 -77.44 2.34
C THR A 69 -86.81 -77.47 2.42
N THR A 70 -86.22 -78.57 2.86
CA THR A 70 -84.75 -78.74 2.93
C THR A 70 -84.09 -78.55 1.56
N ARG A 71 -84.70 -79.03 0.47
CA ARG A 71 -84.19 -78.82 -0.89
C ARG A 71 -84.27 -77.36 -1.33
N GLN A 72 -85.33 -76.64 -0.95
CA GLN A 72 -85.46 -75.21 -1.23
C GLN A 72 -84.39 -74.42 -0.48
N ASP A 73 -84.16 -74.71 0.80
CA ASP A 73 -83.13 -74.06 1.61
C ASP A 73 -81.73 -74.33 1.07
N LEU A 74 -81.45 -75.57 0.67
CA LEU A 74 -80.16 -75.94 0.07
C LEU A 74 -79.93 -75.23 -1.27
N ALA A 75 -80.98 -75.05 -2.08
CA ALA A 75 -80.88 -74.26 -3.31
C ALA A 75 -80.62 -72.77 -3.02
N LEU A 76 -81.25 -72.21 -1.98
CA LEU A 76 -81.06 -70.83 -1.54
C LEU A 76 -79.63 -70.60 -1.00
N LEU A 77 -79.12 -71.53 -0.20
CA LEU A 77 -77.76 -71.48 0.34
C LEU A 77 -76.72 -71.58 -0.77
N ARG A 78 -76.89 -72.50 -1.73
CA ARG A 78 -76.00 -72.57 -2.91
C ARG A 78 -75.98 -71.28 -3.71
N LYS A 79 -77.14 -70.66 -3.94
CA LYS A 79 -77.21 -69.36 -4.63
C LYS A 79 -76.51 -68.25 -3.84
N LYS A 80 -76.64 -68.24 -2.51
CA LYS A 80 -75.92 -67.29 -1.65
C LYS A 80 -74.40 -67.53 -1.71
N GLU A 81 -73.97 -68.79 -1.69
CA GLU A 81 -72.56 -69.16 -1.84
C GLU A 81 -72.00 -68.70 -3.19
N GLU A 82 -72.72 -68.94 -4.30
CA GLU A 82 -72.35 -68.45 -5.64
C GLU A 82 -72.20 -66.92 -5.65
N ASN A 83 -73.15 -66.19 -5.06
CA ASN A 83 -73.09 -64.73 -4.99
C ASN A 83 -71.91 -64.23 -4.14
N VAL A 84 -71.62 -64.89 -3.02
CA VAL A 84 -70.48 -64.55 -2.15
C VAL A 84 -69.16 -64.82 -2.88
N ASN A 85 -69.04 -65.96 -3.57
CA ASN A 85 -67.87 -66.28 -4.37
C ASN A 85 -67.66 -65.26 -5.50
N ALA A 86 -68.73 -64.86 -6.20
CA ALA A 86 -68.68 -63.82 -7.22
C ALA A 86 -68.27 -62.45 -6.64
N ALA A 87 -68.79 -62.10 -5.46
CA ALA A 87 -68.40 -60.87 -4.76
C ALA A 87 -66.91 -60.91 -4.35
N LEU A 88 -66.41 -62.04 -3.84
CA LEU A 88 -65.01 -62.20 -3.45
C LEU A 88 -64.06 -62.02 -4.65
N LEU A 89 -64.38 -62.64 -5.79
CA LEU A 89 -63.60 -62.46 -7.03
C LEU A 89 -63.61 -61.01 -7.50
N THR A 90 -64.75 -60.33 -7.37
CA THR A 90 -64.86 -58.90 -7.72
C THR A 90 -64.01 -58.03 -6.80
N VAL A 91 -64.01 -58.31 -5.49
CA VAL A 91 -63.18 -57.60 -4.50
C VAL A 91 -61.69 -57.85 -4.75
N GLN A 92 -61.30 -59.09 -5.07
CA GLN A 92 -59.91 -59.41 -5.43
C GLN A 92 -59.47 -58.64 -6.67
N ARG A 93 -60.28 -58.66 -7.74
CA ARG A 93 -59.98 -57.93 -8.97
C ARG A 93 -59.88 -56.41 -8.72
N LEU A 94 -60.79 -55.86 -7.92
CA LEU A 94 -60.75 -54.45 -7.55
C LEU A 94 -59.51 -54.09 -6.72
N ALA A 95 -59.09 -54.96 -5.81
CA ALA A 95 -57.89 -54.77 -5.01
C ALA A 95 -56.62 -54.78 -5.89
N GLU A 96 -56.55 -55.70 -6.86
CA GLU A 96 -55.47 -55.76 -7.84
C GLU A 96 -55.45 -54.52 -8.74
N GLU A 97 -56.59 -54.15 -9.33
CA GLU A 97 -56.71 -52.93 -10.16
C GLU A 97 -56.33 -51.66 -9.36
N THR A 98 -56.75 -51.57 -8.10
CA THR A 98 -56.39 -50.44 -7.24
C THR A 98 -54.90 -50.43 -6.95
N ARG A 99 -54.31 -51.59 -6.63
CA ARG A 99 -52.88 -51.71 -6.40
C ARG A 99 -52.08 -51.28 -7.63
N GLU A 100 -52.42 -51.79 -8.82
CA GLU A 100 -51.74 -51.43 -10.07
C GLU A 100 -51.86 -49.92 -10.36
N LYS A 101 -53.04 -49.33 -10.19
CA LYS A 101 -53.24 -47.88 -10.37
C LYS A 101 -52.40 -47.06 -9.40
N THR A 102 -52.44 -47.39 -8.11
CA THR A 102 -51.64 -46.68 -7.10
C THR A 102 -50.14 -46.81 -7.33
N GLN A 103 -49.69 -47.97 -7.81
CA GLN A 103 -48.29 -48.19 -8.17
C GLN A 103 -47.90 -47.31 -9.36
N ALA A 104 -48.69 -47.31 -10.43
CA ALA A 104 -48.44 -46.49 -11.62
C ALA A 104 -48.49 -44.98 -11.32
N GLU A 105 -49.44 -44.54 -10.49
CA GLU A 105 -49.52 -43.15 -10.03
C GLU A 105 -48.31 -42.77 -9.17
N SER A 106 -47.87 -43.67 -8.27
CA SER A 106 -46.66 -43.46 -7.46
C SER A 106 -45.41 -43.32 -8.33
N ASP A 107 -45.23 -44.22 -9.30
CA ASP A 107 -44.07 -44.19 -10.21
C ASP A 107 -44.06 -42.90 -11.05
N ARG A 108 -45.22 -42.51 -11.57
CA ARG A 108 -45.39 -41.25 -12.29
C ARG A 108 -45.07 -40.03 -11.41
N LEU A 109 -45.54 -40.00 -10.16
CA LEU A 109 -45.28 -38.90 -9.24
C LEU A 109 -43.79 -38.80 -8.88
N LEU A 110 -43.10 -39.94 -8.73
CA LEU A 110 -41.65 -39.96 -8.53
C LEU A 110 -40.89 -39.44 -9.75
N GLU A 111 -41.34 -39.78 -10.96
CA GLU A 111 -40.76 -39.27 -12.20
C GLU A 111 -40.97 -37.75 -12.34
N GLU A 112 -42.18 -37.25 -12.11
CA GLU A 112 -42.51 -35.83 -12.13
C GLU A 112 -41.67 -35.05 -11.09
N ALA A 113 -41.61 -35.53 -9.84
CA ALA A 113 -40.80 -34.92 -8.79
C ALA A 113 -39.29 -34.94 -9.11
N GLY A 114 -38.79 -36.02 -9.72
CA GLY A 114 -37.41 -36.12 -10.18
C GLY A 114 -37.08 -35.12 -11.29
N ASN A 115 -37.98 -34.95 -12.25
CA ASN A 115 -37.85 -33.98 -13.32
C ASN A 115 -37.89 -32.53 -12.80
N GLU A 116 -38.84 -32.21 -11.91
CA GLU A 116 -38.91 -30.88 -11.28
C GLU A 116 -37.66 -30.58 -10.45
N ALA A 117 -37.19 -31.54 -9.64
CA ALA A 117 -35.95 -31.38 -8.88
C ALA A 117 -34.75 -31.16 -9.82
N GLY A 118 -34.69 -31.89 -10.94
CA GLY A 118 -33.68 -31.70 -11.99
C GLY A 118 -33.71 -30.28 -12.57
N GLN A 119 -34.90 -29.77 -12.92
CA GLN A 119 -35.08 -28.41 -13.45
C GLN A 119 -34.70 -27.34 -12.42
N ILE A 120 -35.03 -27.53 -11.14
CA ILE A 120 -34.65 -26.62 -10.07
C ILE A 120 -33.13 -26.58 -9.92
N VAL A 121 -32.47 -27.74 -9.91
CA VAL A 121 -31.00 -27.82 -9.82
C VAL A 121 -30.34 -27.19 -11.03
N GLU A 122 -30.85 -27.46 -12.24
CA GLU A 122 -30.29 -26.90 -13.47
C GLU A 122 -30.47 -25.38 -13.54
N SER A 123 -31.66 -24.87 -13.22
CA SER A 123 -31.92 -23.42 -13.17
C SER A 123 -31.07 -22.73 -12.10
N ALA A 124 -30.97 -23.30 -10.90
CA ALA A 124 -30.09 -22.80 -9.85
C ALA A 124 -28.62 -22.79 -10.30
N ARG A 125 -28.15 -23.84 -10.98
CA ARG A 125 -26.79 -23.92 -11.53
C ARG A 125 -26.55 -22.86 -12.60
N LYS A 126 -27.49 -22.65 -13.52
CA LYS A 126 -27.41 -21.59 -14.55
C LYS A 126 -27.35 -20.21 -13.91
N THR A 127 -28.20 -19.92 -12.92
CA THR A 127 -28.18 -18.65 -12.20
C THR A 127 -26.88 -18.46 -11.40
N ALA A 128 -26.38 -19.50 -10.74
CA ALA A 128 -25.12 -19.46 -10.02
C ALA A 128 -23.94 -19.19 -10.97
N GLN A 129 -23.91 -19.86 -12.12
CA GLN A 129 -22.88 -19.64 -13.14
C GLN A 129 -22.96 -18.22 -13.71
N ALA A 130 -24.14 -17.72 -14.06
CA ALA A 130 -24.33 -16.36 -14.54
C ALA A 130 -23.86 -15.31 -13.51
N LYS A 131 -24.19 -15.50 -12.23
CA LYS A 131 -23.71 -14.63 -11.15
C LYS A 131 -22.19 -14.72 -10.97
N GLN A 132 -21.60 -15.89 -11.16
CA GLN A 132 -20.15 -16.09 -11.07
C GLN A 132 -19.42 -15.39 -12.23
N GLU A 133 -19.97 -15.47 -13.44
CA GLU A 133 -19.46 -14.77 -14.62
C GLU A 133 -19.59 -13.25 -14.47
N GLU A 134 -20.74 -12.76 -14.00
CA GLU A 134 -20.95 -11.34 -13.69
C GLU A 134 -19.98 -10.85 -12.62
N ALA A 135 -19.79 -11.60 -11.54
CA ALA A 135 -18.84 -11.27 -10.49
C ALA A 135 -17.38 -11.28 -10.98
N ALA A 136 -17.03 -12.21 -11.88
CA ALA A 136 -15.71 -12.24 -12.50
C ALA A 136 -15.46 -11.01 -13.38
N LEU A 137 -16.45 -10.63 -14.21
CA LEU A 137 -16.38 -9.42 -15.04
C LEU A 137 -16.28 -8.14 -14.20
N MET A 138 -17.06 -8.06 -13.11
CA MET A 138 -17.02 -6.92 -12.19
C MET A 138 -15.67 -6.82 -11.48
N ARG A 139 -15.07 -7.95 -11.08
CA ARG A 139 -13.71 -7.98 -10.53
C ARG A 139 -12.67 -7.53 -11.54
N GLU A 140 -12.72 -8.03 -12.77
CA GLU A 140 -11.78 -7.63 -13.83
C GLU A 140 -11.87 -6.13 -14.13
N ARG A 141 -13.09 -5.57 -14.19
CA ARG A 141 -13.29 -4.12 -14.36
C ARG A 141 -12.72 -3.32 -13.17
N ALA A 142 -13.00 -3.74 -11.95
CA ALA A 142 -12.48 -3.10 -10.75
C ALA A 142 -10.94 -3.16 -10.68
N GLU A 143 -10.33 -4.28 -11.09
CA GLU A 143 -8.87 -4.41 -11.17
C GLU A 143 -8.27 -3.47 -12.23
N LYS A 144 -8.89 -3.36 -13.41
CA LYS A 144 -8.46 -2.43 -14.46
C LYS A 144 -8.58 -0.96 -14.01
N GLU A 145 -9.68 -0.60 -13.37
CA GLU A 145 -9.88 0.74 -12.82
C GLU A 145 -8.87 1.03 -11.70
N ALA A 146 -8.63 0.09 -10.79
CA ALA A 146 -7.64 0.23 -9.73
C ALA A 146 -6.22 0.41 -10.31
N CYS A 147 -5.85 -0.37 -11.32
CA CYS A 147 -4.56 -0.23 -12.01
C CYS A 147 -4.42 1.15 -12.65
N ALA A 148 -5.46 1.61 -13.37
CA ALA A 148 -5.47 2.94 -13.98
C ALA A 148 -5.35 4.07 -12.94
N HIS A 149 -5.99 3.94 -11.78
CA HIS A 149 -5.86 4.89 -10.69
C HIS A 149 -4.45 4.93 -10.09
N VAL A 150 -3.83 3.76 -9.90
CA VAL A 150 -2.45 3.67 -9.41
C VAL A 150 -1.47 4.26 -10.41
N ASP A 151 -1.63 3.97 -11.71
CA ASP A 151 -0.78 4.51 -12.77
C ASP A 151 -0.93 6.04 -12.89
N ALA A 152 -2.15 6.57 -12.81
CA ALA A 152 -2.39 8.01 -12.81
C ALA A 152 -1.76 8.69 -11.59
N ALA A 153 -1.90 8.10 -10.39
CA ALA A 153 -1.28 8.61 -9.18
C ALA A 153 0.26 8.59 -9.26
N ARG A 154 0.83 7.54 -9.85
CA ARG A 154 2.27 7.42 -10.09
C ARG A 154 2.78 8.48 -11.07
N GLN A 155 2.09 8.69 -12.19
CA GLN A 155 2.46 9.71 -13.17
C GLN A 155 2.44 11.11 -12.56
N GLU A 156 1.44 11.40 -11.73
CA GLU A 156 1.36 12.68 -11.03
C GLU A 156 2.48 12.85 -10.00
N ALA A 157 2.80 11.80 -9.24
CA ALA A 157 3.94 11.82 -8.32
C ALA A 157 5.27 12.06 -9.06
N GLU A 158 5.48 11.40 -10.21
CA GLU A 158 6.67 11.60 -11.05
C GLU A 158 6.75 13.04 -11.58
N ARG A 159 5.62 13.63 -12.01
CA ARG A 159 5.58 15.05 -12.42
C ARG A 159 5.97 15.99 -11.28
N ILE A 160 5.42 15.77 -10.08
CA ILE A 160 5.74 16.58 -8.90
C ILE A 160 7.22 16.46 -8.55
N LEU A 161 7.77 15.24 -8.57
CA LEU A 161 9.20 15.00 -8.31
C LEU A 161 10.09 15.68 -9.34
N ASN A 162 9.79 15.57 -10.63
CA ASN A 162 10.56 16.22 -11.69
C ASN A 162 10.52 17.75 -11.57
N ALA A 163 9.33 18.32 -11.33
CA ALA A 163 9.19 19.77 -11.12
C ALA A 163 9.93 20.24 -9.86
N ALA A 164 9.93 19.44 -8.78
CA ALA A 164 10.71 19.72 -7.59
C ALA A 164 12.22 19.64 -7.86
N HIS A 165 12.67 18.66 -8.65
CA HIS A 165 14.07 18.50 -9.03
C HIS A 165 14.56 19.66 -9.92
N GLU A 166 13.76 20.09 -10.90
CA GLU A 166 14.06 21.26 -11.74
C GLU A 166 14.13 22.54 -10.91
N LYS A 167 13.19 22.76 -9.99
CA LYS A 167 13.27 23.92 -9.08
C LYS A 167 14.47 23.87 -8.17
N ALA A 168 14.85 22.69 -7.69
CA ALA A 168 16.05 22.52 -6.87
C ALA A 168 17.32 22.81 -7.69
N SER A 169 17.42 22.30 -8.92
CA SER A 169 18.57 22.55 -9.80
C SER A 169 18.68 24.03 -10.19
N GLN A 170 17.56 24.71 -10.47
CA GLN A 170 17.52 26.16 -10.69
C GLN A 170 18.04 26.92 -9.48
N ARG A 171 17.54 26.60 -8.27
CA ARG A 171 18.02 27.24 -7.04
C ARG A 171 19.50 26.99 -6.77
N HIS A 172 20.01 25.81 -7.08
CA HIS A 172 21.43 25.52 -6.98
C HIS A 172 22.24 26.36 -7.97
N ALA A 173 21.81 26.45 -9.23
CA ALA A 173 22.47 27.27 -10.24
C ALA A 173 22.44 28.77 -9.88
N GLU A 174 21.32 29.27 -9.37
CA GLU A 174 21.20 30.65 -8.87
C GLU A 174 22.13 30.89 -7.69
N ALA A 175 22.18 29.97 -6.71
CA ALA A 175 23.08 30.08 -5.57
C ALA A 175 24.56 30.08 -5.98
N ASP A 176 24.94 29.22 -6.93
CA ASP A 176 26.30 29.18 -7.48
C ASP A 176 26.64 30.45 -8.27
N ALA A 177 25.69 31.00 -9.04
CA ALA A 177 25.85 32.27 -9.74
C ALA A 177 26.01 33.44 -8.76
N ILE A 178 25.18 33.53 -7.73
CA ILE A 178 25.30 34.54 -6.67
C ILE A 178 26.64 34.42 -5.96
N LYS A 179 27.09 33.19 -5.65
CA LYS A 179 28.39 32.95 -5.03
C LYS A 179 29.54 33.39 -5.94
N SER A 180 29.51 33.05 -7.22
CA SER A 180 30.53 33.49 -8.19
C SER A 180 30.55 35.01 -8.30
N GLN A 181 29.39 35.65 -8.43
CA GLN A 181 29.27 37.10 -8.49
C GLN A 181 29.82 37.77 -7.22
N ALA A 182 29.49 37.26 -6.03
CA ALA A 182 30.01 37.77 -4.77
C ALA A 182 31.54 37.59 -4.66
N GLN A 183 32.07 36.46 -5.15
CA GLN A 183 33.52 36.22 -5.20
C GLN A 183 34.23 37.18 -6.16
N ASP A 184 33.65 37.45 -7.33
CA ASP A 184 34.22 38.38 -8.31
C ASP A 184 34.14 39.83 -7.81
N GLN A 185 33.04 40.22 -7.17
CA GLN A 185 32.92 41.52 -6.51
C GLN A 185 33.93 41.68 -5.36
N ALA A 186 34.11 40.65 -4.53
CA ALA A 186 35.11 40.66 -3.46
C ALA A 186 36.54 40.77 -4.02
N ARG A 187 36.87 40.04 -5.08
CA ARG A 187 38.17 40.14 -5.77
C ARG A 187 38.38 41.53 -6.37
N ALA A 188 37.38 42.09 -7.05
CA ALA A 188 37.46 43.43 -7.63
C ALA A 188 37.68 44.50 -6.56
N LEU A 189 37.02 44.39 -5.41
CA LEU A 189 37.21 45.31 -4.28
C LEU A 189 38.61 45.14 -3.65
N LEU A 190 39.10 43.91 -3.52
CA LEU A 190 40.47 43.66 -3.06
C LEU A 190 41.52 44.24 -4.03
N ASP A 191 41.29 44.10 -5.33
CA ASP A 191 42.19 44.66 -6.34
C ASP A 191 42.14 46.20 -6.35
N SER A 192 40.97 46.81 -6.18
CA SER A 192 40.85 48.27 -6.09
C SER A 192 41.53 48.81 -4.84
N THR A 193 41.27 48.21 -3.67
CA THR A 193 41.91 48.60 -2.41
C THR A 193 43.41 48.38 -2.45
N ARG A 194 43.89 47.30 -3.09
CA ARG A 194 45.31 47.07 -3.32
C ARG A 194 45.92 48.15 -4.22
N ARG A 195 45.28 48.51 -5.34
CA ARG A 195 45.75 49.59 -6.22
C ARG A 195 45.81 50.94 -5.51
N GLU A 196 44.81 51.25 -4.69
CA GLU A 196 44.78 52.46 -3.86
C GLU A 196 45.93 52.46 -2.84
N ALA A 197 46.16 51.32 -2.17
CA ALA A 197 47.28 51.17 -1.24
C ALA A 197 48.65 51.31 -1.96
N ASP A 198 48.83 50.67 -3.11
CA ASP A 198 50.05 50.76 -3.92
C ASP A 198 50.28 52.22 -4.39
N ALA A 199 49.22 52.91 -4.83
CA ALA A 199 49.29 54.33 -5.22
C ALA A 199 49.65 55.23 -4.02
N MET A 200 49.09 54.96 -2.83
CA MET A 200 49.43 55.69 -1.61
C MET A 200 50.87 55.43 -1.19
N ILE A 201 51.38 54.20 -1.32
CA ILE A 201 52.79 53.87 -1.07
C ILE A 201 53.70 54.63 -2.03
N GLU A 202 53.40 54.63 -3.34
CA GLU A 202 54.18 55.36 -4.33
C GLU A 202 54.13 56.87 -4.12
N GLN A 203 52.95 57.43 -3.78
CA GLN A 203 52.84 58.84 -3.41
C GLN A 203 53.66 59.17 -2.15
N THR A 204 53.65 58.28 -1.15
CA THR A 204 54.44 58.45 0.08
C THR A 204 55.94 58.38 -0.23
N ARG A 205 56.37 57.45 -1.10
CA ARG A 205 57.75 57.34 -1.57
C ARG A 205 58.18 58.58 -2.35
N ALA A 206 57.40 59.03 -3.32
CA ALA A 206 57.68 60.24 -4.10
C ALA A 206 57.81 61.47 -3.19
N LYS A 207 56.86 61.66 -2.28
CA LYS A 207 56.92 62.76 -1.30
C LYS A 207 58.12 62.64 -0.36
N SER A 208 58.48 61.43 0.05
CA SER A 208 59.69 61.19 0.84
C SER A 208 60.97 61.49 0.06
N ALA A 209 61.01 61.19 -1.25
CA ALA A 209 62.13 61.49 -2.12
C ALA A 209 62.26 63.00 -2.36
N GLU A 210 61.16 63.71 -2.59
CA GLU A 210 61.13 65.18 -2.66
C GLU A 210 61.64 65.81 -1.36
N LEU A 211 61.19 65.31 -0.20
CA LEU A 211 61.68 65.77 1.11
C LEU A 211 63.18 65.47 1.29
N GLN A 212 63.65 64.30 0.83
CA GLN A 212 65.08 63.96 0.87
C GLN A 212 65.91 64.85 -0.06
N GLU A 213 65.43 65.16 -1.25
CA GLU A 213 66.10 66.06 -2.20
C GLU A 213 66.12 67.49 -1.68
N ALA A 214 65.00 67.98 -1.13
CA ALA A 214 64.94 69.27 -0.45
C ALA A 214 65.90 69.33 0.77
N ALA A 215 65.97 68.26 1.55
CA ALA A 215 66.91 68.15 2.67
C ALA A 215 68.36 68.09 2.19
N ALA A 216 68.65 67.38 1.10
CA ALA A 216 69.98 67.32 0.49
C ALA A 216 70.40 68.67 -0.11
N GLY A 217 69.47 69.37 -0.77
CA GLY A 217 69.68 70.72 -1.30
C GLY A 217 69.93 71.74 -0.19
N ALA A 218 69.12 71.72 0.87
CA ALA A 218 69.32 72.54 2.06
C ALA A 218 70.65 72.23 2.75
N ARG A 219 71.03 70.94 2.82
CA ARG A 219 72.34 70.52 3.36
C ARG A 219 73.49 71.03 2.49
N LEU A 220 73.39 70.94 1.17
CA LEU A 220 74.41 71.45 0.25
C LEU A 220 74.56 72.97 0.37
N GLN A 221 73.45 73.70 0.46
CA GLN A 221 73.45 75.15 0.70
C GLN A 221 74.11 75.49 2.03
N ALA A 222 73.75 74.79 3.11
CA ALA A 222 74.39 74.95 4.41
C ALA A 222 75.89 74.63 4.37
N GLU A 223 76.32 73.61 3.62
CA GLU A 223 77.73 73.27 3.42
C GLU A 223 78.47 74.37 2.63
N GLN A 224 77.84 74.94 1.59
CA GLN A 224 78.40 76.06 0.82
C GLN A 224 78.52 77.33 1.65
N GLU A 225 77.50 77.67 2.44
CA GLU A 225 77.51 78.81 3.36
C GLU A 225 78.56 78.63 4.45
N ALA A 226 78.63 77.45 5.07
CA ALA A 226 79.65 77.13 6.06
C ALA A 226 81.07 77.23 5.47
N ARG A 227 81.26 76.76 4.23
CA ARG A 227 82.54 76.87 3.51
C ARG A 227 82.90 78.32 3.21
N ALA A 228 81.94 79.13 2.76
CA ALA A 228 82.15 80.56 2.55
C ALA A 228 82.49 81.31 3.84
N ILE A 229 81.87 80.94 4.97
CA ILE A 229 82.22 81.48 6.30
C ILE A 229 83.65 81.09 6.69
N ILE A 230 84.04 79.84 6.48
CA ILE A 230 85.41 79.36 6.76
C ILE A 230 86.43 80.06 5.85
N ASP A 231 86.15 80.21 4.56
CA ASP A 231 87.05 80.88 3.61
C ASP A 231 87.19 82.37 3.93
N LYS A 232 86.10 83.04 4.34
CA LYS A 232 86.13 84.41 4.83
C LYS A 232 86.97 84.55 6.11
N ALA A 233 86.79 83.64 7.08
CA ALA A 233 87.58 83.63 8.31
C ALA A 233 89.07 83.38 8.04
N ARG A 234 89.40 82.52 7.06
CA ARG A 234 90.78 82.29 6.61
C ARG A 234 91.40 83.53 5.95
N ALA A 235 90.64 84.24 5.11
CA ALA A 235 91.11 85.48 4.49
C ALA A 235 91.36 86.59 5.53
N GLU A 236 90.47 86.72 6.53
CA GLU A 236 90.66 87.65 7.65
C GLU A 236 91.88 87.27 8.50
N SER A 237 92.10 85.98 8.77
CA SER A 237 93.30 85.48 9.46
C SER A 237 94.57 85.76 8.66
N ALA A 238 94.57 85.52 7.35
CA ALA A 238 95.72 85.81 6.49
C ALA A 238 96.04 87.32 6.46
N GLY A 239 95.02 88.18 6.43
CA GLY A 239 95.20 89.63 6.54
C GLY A 239 95.72 90.09 7.90
N LEU A 240 95.40 89.38 8.98
CA LEU A 240 95.97 89.60 10.32
C LEU A 240 97.44 89.19 10.37
N ASP A 241 97.81 88.05 9.78
CA ASP A 241 99.20 87.59 9.70
C ASP A 241 100.07 88.56 8.89
N GLU A 242 99.55 89.11 7.79
CA GLU A 242 100.26 90.08 6.95
C GLU A 242 100.51 91.40 7.71
N LYS A 243 99.52 91.87 8.48
CA LYS A 243 99.69 93.03 9.38
C LYS A 243 100.70 92.74 10.51
N LEU A 244 100.70 91.53 11.06
CA LEU A 244 101.65 91.12 12.09
C LEU A 244 103.09 91.09 11.53
N GLN A 245 103.26 90.60 10.30
CA GLN A 245 104.55 90.62 9.61
C GLN A 245 105.01 92.05 9.31
N GLN A 246 104.12 92.94 8.86
CA GLN A 246 104.45 94.36 8.65
C GLN A 246 104.86 95.04 9.96
N ALA A 247 104.14 94.78 11.06
CA ALA A 247 104.50 95.31 12.38
C ALA A 247 105.85 94.76 12.89
N GLN A 248 106.14 93.47 12.66
CA GLN A 248 107.46 92.90 12.96
C GLN A 248 108.58 93.53 12.13
N GLN A 249 108.32 93.81 10.85
CA GLN A 249 109.28 94.46 9.97
C GLN A 249 109.58 95.88 10.46
N GLN A 250 108.54 96.65 10.81
CA GLN A 250 108.69 97.98 11.41
C GLN A 250 109.49 97.93 12.72
N LEU A 251 109.20 96.97 13.61
CA LEU A 251 109.96 96.80 14.85
C LEU A 251 111.45 96.48 14.58
N ARG A 252 111.73 95.68 13.55
CA ARG A 252 113.10 95.37 13.10
C ARG A 252 113.82 96.62 12.58
N ASP A 253 113.13 97.42 11.79
CA ASP A 253 113.69 98.66 11.25
C ASP A 253 113.97 99.66 12.37
N ASP A 254 113.06 99.80 13.33
CA ASP A 254 113.24 100.63 14.53
C ASP A 254 114.38 100.16 15.42
N ILE A 255 114.54 98.84 15.63
CA ILE A 255 115.69 98.28 16.35
C ILE A 255 117.00 98.60 15.61
N THR A 256 116.99 98.51 14.29
CA THR A 256 118.16 98.83 13.47
C THR A 256 118.51 100.32 13.55
N ARG A 257 117.48 101.19 13.52
CA ARG A 257 117.61 102.63 13.69
C ARG A 257 118.12 103.01 15.08
N LEU A 258 117.59 102.38 16.13
CA LEU A 258 118.06 102.55 17.51
C LEU A 258 119.50 102.06 17.69
N ARG A 259 119.90 100.98 17.03
CA ARG A 259 121.30 100.53 16.98
C ARG A 259 122.21 101.54 16.27
N GLN A 260 121.78 102.09 15.13
CA GLN A 260 122.52 103.15 14.44
C GLN A 260 122.63 104.43 15.28
N ASN A 261 121.55 104.84 15.95
CA ASN A 261 121.55 105.97 16.87
C ASN A 261 122.49 105.71 18.05
N LYS A 262 122.53 104.49 18.59
CA LYS A 262 123.49 104.11 19.63
C LYS A 262 124.93 104.22 19.13
N ILE A 263 125.23 103.71 17.93
CA ILE A 263 126.57 103.80 17.34
C ILE A 263 126.95 105.27 17.08
N GLN A 264 126.04 106.08 16.53
CA GLN A 264 126.28 107.51 16.32
C GLN A 264 126.49 108.23 17.65
N PHE A 265 125.67 107.97 18.66
CA PHE A 265 125.83 108.55 20.00
C PHE A 265 127.16 108.14 20.64
N GLU A 266 127.56 106.87 20.56
CA GLU A 266 128.86 106.40 21.04
C GLU A 266 130.01 107.07 20.28
N THR A 267 129.88 107.26 18.97
CA THR A 267 130.89 107.93 18.14
C THR A 267 130.99 109.42 18.48
N SER A 268 129.86 110.11 18.65
CA SER A 268 129.80 111.52 19.07
C SER A 268 130.32 111.72 20.50
N PHE A 269 130.00 110.81 21.41
CA PHE A 269 130.46 110.86 22.80
C PHE A 269 131.95 110.58 22.90
N ARG A 270 132.48 109.63 22.11
CA ARG A 270 133.92 109.36 22.00
C ARG A 270 134.68 110.53 21.40
N ALA A 271 134.13 111.18 20.37
CA ALA A 271 134.67 112.40 19.81
C ALA A 271 134.67 113.56 20.82
N LEU A 272 133.61 113.72 21.63
CA LEU A 272 133.54 114.74 22.69
C LEU A 272 134.60 114.51 23.78
N ILE A 273 134.84 113.25 24.17
CA ILE A 273 135.88 112.88 25.12
C ILE A 273 137.28 113.11 24.52
N GLU A 274 137.53 112.75 23.26
CA GLU A 274 138.81 113.05 22.58
C GLU A 274 139.07 114.55 22.46
N THR A 275 138.02 115.35 22.23
CA THR A 275 138.12 116.81 22.19
C THR A 275 138.51 117.37 23.56
N HIS A 276 137.97 116.82 24.66
CA HIS A 276 138.36 117.22 26.02
C HIS A 276 139.69 116.62 26.51
N LEU A 277 140.10 115.45 26.03
CA LEU A 277 141.40 114.84 26.37
C LEU A 277 142.56 115.60 25.72
N LYS A 278 142.41 116.02 24.45
CA LYS A 278 143.42 116.86 23.77
C LYS A 278 143.56 118.26 24.37
N LEU A 279 142.47 118.82 24.91
CA LEU A 279 142.48 120.12 25.61
C LEU A 279 143.25 120.07 26.94
N MET A 280 143.39 118.88 27.54
CA MET A 280 144.07 118.67 28.82
C MET A 280 145.51 118.15 28.68
N GLU A 281 145.87 117.49 27.57
CA GLU A 281 147.24 116.97 27.34
C GLU A 281 148.09 117.86 26.42
N GLY A 282 147.46 118.80 25.69
CA GLY A 282 148.15 119.79 24.87
C GLY A 282 148.43 121.11 25.58
N ASN A 283 147.67 121.51 26.61
CA ASN A 283 147.91 122.77 27.34
C ASN A 283 148.94 122.64 28.49
N GLY A 284 149.86 121.68 28.32
CA GLY A 284 151.27 121.80 28.73
C GLY A 284 152.18 122.42 27.65
N LYS A 285 151.65 122.77 26.47
CA LYS A 285 152.20 123.68 25.44
C LYS A 285 151.23 123.95 24.27
N ASN A 286 150.90 125.24 24.09
CA ASN A 286 150.42 125.90 22.86
C ASN A 286 148.92 125.94 22.53
N GLN A 287 148.38 127.17 22.62
CA GLN A 287 147.94 128.03 21.50
C GLN A 287 147.64 127.42 20.10
N GLN A 288 146.52 127.94 19.52
CA GLN A 288 146.30 128.42 18.14
C GLN A 288 145.49 127.59 17.09
N SER A 289 144.47 128.29 16.56
CA SER A 289 144.00 128.41 15.15
C SER A 289 142.89 127.52 14.54
N GLU A 290 141.96 128.23 13.87
CA GLU A 290 141.03 127.89 12.74
C GLU A 290 139.87 126.89 12.92
#